data_AF-A0A3P8S2K0-F1
#
_entry.id   AF-A0A3P8S2K0-F1
#
_cell.length_a   1.000
_cell.length_b   1.000
_cell.length_c   1.000
_cell.angle_alpha   90.00
_cell.angle_beta   90.00
_cell.angle_gamma   90.00
#
_symmetry.space_group_name_H-M   'P 1'
#
loop_
_entity.id
_entity.type
_entity.pdbx_description
1 polymer ?
#
loop_
_entity_poly.entity_id
_entity_poly.type
_entity_poly.pdbx_seq_one_letter_code
_entity_poly.pdbx_strand_id
1 'polypeptide(L)'
;GENAEEKYRALAYDTALSTLVAVALYVVVKVSLDGFRQWRARISVLIVGSGPVGLTAALVAVRSGKVLKLTVLDERYRTALLCRPQQIALDPRSVKFLLGLGVDFDNMEGCWHNEHFFTRIGVFQEYLLSILEQKKQRVDVKVQLGTKFTEDYLRRIPHNDWPRVIVVADGSCGDSCSVLGISSDYTVESCHAYGANATIERLDQRQVPTPEIRAHSLYFDLSAYGVEALREHRNPTTKPGFHLKIYGTFRNRYMALVCPASDTKMVRFLRHTANSSIMKNIFHQSFNAYKTDIEPRLSDVTLHHMQCSRRLFEIQLSHRCISAAYIEGDNVAVTVEGEAARVLNFDTGCGVNLGMRGLESMGTFIYRTATAVDQNDILEALSAKMQHSRQVAETFKQTGLAESMYE
;
A
#
# COMPACT_ATOMS: atom_id res chain seq x y z
N GLY A 1 -57.77 18.65 -56.55
CA GLY A 1 -57.54 17.77 -55.38
C GLY A 1 -56.07 17.52 -55.18
N GLU A 2 -55.43 16.86 -56.15
CA GLU A 2 -54.06 16.32 -56.04
C GLU A 2 -52.94 17.36 -55.82
N ASN A 3 -53.04 18.55 -56.41
CA ASN A 3 -51.98 19.57 -56.34
C ASN A 3 -51.86 20.27 -54.96
N ALA A 4 -52.90 20.15 -54.11
CA ALA A 4 -52.86 20.64 -52.74
C ALA A 4 -52.23 19.59 -51.80
N GLU A 5 -52.53 18.31 -51.99
CA GLU A 5 -51.93 17.21 -51.22
C GLU A 5 -50.42 17.10 -51.42
N GLU A 6 -49.92 17.28 -52.65
CA GLU A 6 -48.48 17.27 -52.94
C GLU A 6 -47.74 18.43 -52.26
N LYS A 7 -48.33 19.64 -52.23
CA LYS A 7 -47.77 20.80 -51.51
C LYS A 7 -47.75 20.58 -50.01
N TYR A 8 -48.81 20.01 -49.43
CA TYR A 8 -48.85 19.68 -48.00
C TYR A 8 -47.83 18.60 -47.64
N ARG A 9 -47.63 17.59 -48.51
CA ARG A 9 -46.59 16.56 -48.32
C ARG A 9 -45.18 17.15 -48.40
N ALA A 10 -44.90 18.02 -49.36
CA ALA A 10 -43.60 18.68 -49.49
C ALA A 10 -43.30 19.55 -48.25
N LEU A 11 -44.27 20.34 -47.78
CA LEU A 11 -44.12 21.16 -46.58
C LEU A 11 -43.90 20.32 -45.31
N ALA A 12 -44.61 19.20 -45.18
CA ALA A 12 -44.44 18.27 -44.07
C ALA A 12 -43.06 17.60 -44.09
N TYR A 13 -42.55 17.24 -45.27
CA TYR A 13 -41.19 16.71 -45.44
C TYR A 13 -40.12 17.74 -45.09
N ASP A 14 -40.26 19.00 -45.54
CA ASP A 14 -39.32 20.07 -45.19
C ASP A 14 -39.34 20.37 -43.69
N THR A 15 -40.52 20.37 -43.07
CA THR A 15 -40.66 20.59 -41.63
C THR A 15 -40.04 19.43 -40.84
N ALA A 16 -40.28 18.18 -41.27
CA ALA A 16 -39.69 16.97 -40.67
C ALA A 16 -38.16 16.94 -40.84
N LEU A 17 -37.64 17.30 -42.02
CA LEU A 17 -36.21 17.38 -42.28
C LEU A 17 -35.56 18.49 -41.44
N SER A 18 -36.19 19.66 -41.37
CA SER A 18 -35.72 20.80 -40.57
C SER A 18 -35.69 20.45 -39.07
N THR A 19 -36.73 19.78 -38.55
CA THR A 19 -36.74 19.31 -37.16
C THR A 19 -35.68 18.24 -36.92
N LEU A 20 -35.50 17.29 -37.83
CA LEU A 20 -34.49 16.24 -37.69
C LEU A 20 -33.07 16.82 -37.70
N VAL A 21 -32.80 17.79 -38.58
CA VAL A 21 -31.53 18.54 -38.62
C VAL A 21 -31.33 19.35 -37.34
N ALA A 22 -32.37 20.04 -36.84
CA ALA A 22 -32.29 20.81 -35.60
C ALA A 22 -32.02 19.92 -34.38
N VAL A 23 -32.69 18.76 -34.30
CA VAL A 23 -32.44 17.75 -33.24
C VAL A 23 -31.03 17.18 -33.36
N ALA A 24 -30.57 16.84 -34.55
CA ALA A 24 -29.21 16.33 -34.77
C ALA A 24 -28.15 17.37 -34.37
N LEU A 25 -28.30 18.63 -34.78
CA LEU A 25 -27.42 19.73 -34.39
C LEU A 25 -27.43 19.95 -32.87
N TYR A 26 -28.62 19.97 -32.26
CA TYR A 26 -28.74 20.12 -30.80
C TYR A 26 -28.04 18.98 -30.06
N VAL A 27 -28.23 17.72 -30.50
CA VAL A 27 -27.58 16.56 -29.91
C VAL A 27 -26.06 16.65 -30.06
N VAL A 28 -25.55 16.97 -31.26
CA VAL A 28 -24.11 17.10 -31.49
C VAL A 28 -23.49 18.21 -30.63
N VAL A 29 -24.13 19.38 -30.57
CA VAL A 29 -23.65 20.51 -29.76
C VAL A 29 -23.69 20.18 -28.28
N LYS A 30 -24.79 19.58 -27.80
CA LYS A 30 -24.95 19.18 -26.39
C LYS A 30 -23.89 18.15 -26.01
N VAL A 31 -23.74 17.08 -26.79
CA VAL A 31 -22.74 16.02 -26.53
C VAL A 31 -21.32 16.60 -26.57
N SER A 32 -21.03 17.52 -27.49
CA SER A 32 -19.71 18.16 -27.58
C SER A 32 -19.43 19.07 -26.37
N LEU A 33 -20.41 19.86 -25.93
CA LEU A 33 -20.29 20.73 -24.76
C LEU A 33 -20.18 19.93 -23.47
N ASP A 34 -20.98 18.89 -23.32
CA ASP A 34 -20.95 18.00 -22.16
C ASP A 34 -19.61 17.24 -22.10
N GLY A 35 -19.13 16.73 -23.23
CA GLY A 35 -17.81 16.13 -23.34
C GLY A 35 -16.68 17.10 -22.99
N PHE A 36 -16.77 18.36 -23.42
CA PHE A 36 -15.78 19.38 -23.08
C PHE A 36 -15.81 19.76 -21.59
N ARG A 37 -17.00 19.87 -21.00
CA ARG A 37 -17.17 20.13 -19.55
C ARG A 37 -16.61 18.99 -18.73
N GLN A 38 -16.89 17.75 -19.08
CA GLN A 38 -16.33 16.55 -18.45
C GLN A 38 -14.81 16.50 -18.58
N TRP A 39 -14.29 16.83 -19.77
CA TRP A 39 -12.85 16.88 -19.98
C TRP A 39 -12.15 17.93 -19.11
N ARG A 40 -12.82 19.04 -18.80
CA ARG A 40 -12.32 20.06 -17.87
C ARG A 40 -12.69 19.84 -16.40
N ALA A 41 -13.54 18.86 -16.10
CA ALA A 41 -13.99 18.61 -14.74
C ALA A 41 -12.82 18.29 -13.81
N ARG A 42 -12.86 18.88 -12.62
CA ARG A 42 -11.89 18.66 -11.55
C ARG A 42 -12.63 18.50 -10.23
N ILE A 43 -12.06 17.70 -9.33
CA ILE A 43 -12.70 17.33 -8.08
C ILE A 43 -11.82 17.63 -6.86
N SER A 44 -12.47 17.68 -5.70
CA SER A 44 -11.85 17.70 -4.38
C SER A 44 -11.52 16.27 -3.93
N VAL A 45 -10.31 16.07 -3.42
CA VAL A 45 -9.84 14.78 -2.89
C VAL A 45 -9.36 14.98 -1.44
N LEU A 46 -9.81 14.10 -0.55
CA LEU A 46 -9.34 14.01 0.83
C LEU A 46 -8.58 12.70 1.01
N ILE A 47 -7.41 12.77 1.61
CA ILE A 47 -6.59 11.61 1.95
C ILE A 47 -6.39 11.60 3.45
N VAL A 48 -6.75 10.48 4.07
CA VAL A 48 -6.64 10.25 5.51
C VAL A 48 -5.46 9.32 5.74
N GLY A 49 -4.45 9.80 6.44
CA GLY A 49 -3.15 9.15 6.61
C GLY A 49 -2.08 9.76 5.72
N SER A 50 -0.95 10.13 6.33
CA SER A 50 0.28 10.62 5.71
C SER A 50 1.41 9.58 5.80
N GLY A 51 1.06 8.29 5.95
CA GLY A 51 1.97 7.18 5.73
C GLY A 51 2.60 7.19 4.32
N PRO A 52 3.60 6.33 4.04
CA PRO A 52 4.17 6.19 2.69
C PRO A 52 3.11 6.04 1.60
N VAL A 53 2.10 5.20 1.84
CA VAL A 53 1.01 4.96 0.88
C VAL A 53 0.09 6.18 0.76
N GLY A 54 -0.30 6.81 1.86
CA GLY A 54 -1.17 8.01 1.82
C GLY A 54 -0.52 9.19 1.10
N LEU A 55 0.76 9.45 1.34
CA LEU A 55 1.50 10.50 0.64
C LEU A 55 1.71 10.17 -0.84
N THR A 56 1.95 8.91 -1.19
CA THR A 56 1.99 8.51 -2.60
C THR A 56 0.62 8.65 -3.26
N ALA A 57 -0.48 8.31 -2.57
CA ALA A 57 -1.83 8.53 -3.07
C ALA A 57 -2.08 10.02 -3.35
N ALA A 58 -1.55 10.91 -2.51
CA ALA A 58 -1.59 12.36 -2.71
C ALA A 58 -0.85 12.78 -3.99
N LEU A 59 0.33 12.22 -4.25
CA LEU A 59 1.07 12.47 -5.48
C LEU A 59 0.34 11.94 -6.72
N VAL A 60 -0.25 10.75 -6.64
CA VAL A 60 -1.10 10.19 -7.71
C VAL A 60 -2.27 11.12 -7.99
N ALA A 61 -2.93 11.61 -6.95
CA ALA A 61 -4.06 12.54 -7.06
C ALA A 61 -3.65 13.83 -7.79
N VAL A 62 -2.53 14.46 -7.39
CA VAL A 62 -1.99 15.65 -8.09
C VAL A 62 -1.63 15.33 -9.55
N ARG A 63 -1.00 14.19 -9.82
CA ARG A 63 -0.58 13.76 -11.16
C ARG A 63 -1.73 13.43 -12.10
N SER A 64 -2.92 13.09 -11.59
CA SER A 64 -4.10 12.79 -12.40
C SER A 64 -4.57 13.96 -13.28
N GLY A 65 -4.21 15.21 -12.92
CA GLY A 65 -4.67 16.42 -13.61
C GLY A 65 -6.16 16.75 -13.40
N LYS A 66 -6.87 15.92 -12.62
CA LYS A 66 -8.31 16.03 -12.35
C LYS A 66 -8.63 16.48 -10.93
N VAL A 67 -7.62 16.87 -10.16
CA VAL A 67 -7.79 17.34 -8.78
C VAL A 67 -7.66 18.86 -8.75
N LEU A 68 -8.70 19.52 -8.25
CA LEU A 68 -8.73 20.95 -8.01
C LEU A 68 -8.15 21.28 -6.63
N LYS A 69 -8.59 20.51 -5.63
CA LYS A 69 -8.27 20.68 -4.21
C LYS A 69 -7.90 19.34 -3.62
N LEU A 70 -6.77 19.28 -2.93
CA LEU A 70 -6.27 18.10 -2.26
C LEU A 70 -6.06 18.40 -0.78
N THR A 71 -6.71 17.65 0.09
CA THR A 71 -6.46 17.73 1.54
C THR A 71 -5.82 16.43 2.00
N VAL A 72 -4.68 16.51 2.69
CA VAL A 72 -4.02 15.37 3.35
C VAL A 72 -4.12 15.58 4.84
N LEU A 73 -4.63 14.59 5.56
CA LEU A 73 -4.92 14.64 6.99
C LEU A 73 -4.13 13.54 7.70
N ASP A 74 -3.49 13.84 8.82
CA ASP A 74 -2.88 12.83 9.70
C ASP A 74 -2.95 13.26 11.16
N GLU A 75 -3.22 12.32 12.06
CA GLU A 75 -3.22 12.54 13.51
C GLU A 75 -1.82 12.88 14.03
N ARG A 76 -0.77 12.40 13.38
CA ARG A 76 0.62 12.60 13.78
C ARG A 76 1.14 13.95 13.30
N TYR A 77 1.98 14.57 14.12
CA TYR A 77 2.74 15.75 13.74
C TYR A 77 3.92 15.40 12.83
N ARG A 78 4.41 16.37 12.03
CA ARG A 78 5.54 16.19 11.10
C ARG A 78 6.78 15.61 11.78
N THR A 79 7.10 16.08 12.99
CA THR A 79 8.23 15.58 13.79
C THR A 79 8.10 14.11 14.13
N ALA A 80 6.89 13.64 14.46
CA ALA A 80 6.63 12.24 14.76
C ALA A 80 6.77 11.34 13.53
N LEU A 81 6.47 11.84 12.32
CA LEU A 81 6.69 11.11 11.06
C LEU A 81 8.19 10.96 10.76
N LEU A 82 8.94 12.05 10.93
CA LEU A 82 10.39 12.10 10.68
C LEU A 82 11.21 11.20 11.62
N CYS A 83 10.84 11.13 12.89
CA CYS A 83 11.59 10.39 13.90
C CYS A 83 11.47 8.86 13.80
N ARG A 84 10.74 8.34 12.82
CA ARG A 84 10.52 6.91 12.65
C ARG A 84 11.80 6.20 12.17
N PRO A 85 12.34 5.23 12.94
CA PRO A 85 13.61 4.60 12.63
C PRO A 85 13.48 3.41 11.66
N GLN A 86 12.26 2.98 11.33
CA GLN A 86 12.05 1.82 10.46
C GLN A 86 12.60 2.08 9.06
N GLN A 87 13.31 1.12 8.49
CA GLN A 87 13.69 1.13 7.09
C GLN A 87 12.57 0.51 6.25
N ILE A 88 12.38 1.04 5.05
CA ILE A 88 11.56 0.44 4.00
C ILE A 88 12.45 0.06 2.83
N ALA A 89 12.08 -1.02 2.15
CA ALA A 89 12.66 -1.43 0.88
C ALA A 89 11.63 -1.20 -0.22
N LEU A 90 12.01 -0.45 -1.25
CA LEU A 90 11.20 -0.23 -2.44
C LEU A 90 11.68 -1.15 -3.54
N ASP A 91 10.78 -2.03 -4.00
CA ASP A 91 11.06 -2.98 -5.09
C ASP A 91 11.14 -2.25 -6.46
N PRO A 92 11.74 -2.85 -7.50
CA PRO A 92 11.92 -2.20 -8.80
C PRO A 92 10.60 -1.70 -9.42
N ARG A 93 9.50 -2.42 -9.18
CA ARG A 93 8.15 -2.03 -9.61
C ARG A 93 7.69 -0.74 -8.91
N SER A 94 7.84 -0.67 -7.60
CA SER A 94 7.48 0.50 -6.79
C SER A 94 8.38 1.69 -7.10
N VAL A 95 9.68 1.46 -7.32
CA VAL A 95 10.62 2.49 -7.81
C VAL A 95 10.14 3.05 -9.15
N LYS A 96 9.84 2.19 -10.13
CA LYS A 96 9.33 2.63 -11.44
C LYS A 96 8.02 3.42 -11.33
N PHE A 97 7.10 2.97 -10.49
CA PHE A 97 5.85 3.68 -10.22
C PHE A 97 6.10 5.08 -9.63
N LEU A 98 6.98 5.19 -8.63
CA LEU A 98 7.31 6.44 -7.94
C LEU A 98 8.10 7.41 -8.84
N LEU A 99 9.02 6.91 -9.69
CA LEU A 99 9.66 7.70 -10.75
C LEU A 99 8.60 8.32 -11.69
N GLY A 100 7.58 7.53 -12.05
CA GLY A 100 6.41 8.01 -12.80
C GLY A 100 5.58 9.09 -12.10
N LEU A 101 5.74 9.25 -10.78
CA LEU A 101 5.15 10.33 -9.96
C LEU A 101 6.12 11.49 -9.71
N GLY A 102 7.37 11.38 -10.19
CA GLY A 102 8.43 12.38 -10.06
C GLY A 102 9.13 12.36 -8.73
N VAL A 103 9.15 11.22 -8.06
CA VAL A 103 10.09 10.97 -6.97
C VAL A 103 11.47 10.85 -7.57
N ASP A 104 12.40 11.65 -7.08
CA ASP A 104 13.81 11.59 -7.45
C ASP A 104 14.60 10.96 -6.30
N PHE A 105 14.97 9.70 -6.51
CA PHE A 105 15.68 8.88 -5.54
C PHE A 105 17.15 9.29 -5.37
N ASP A 106 17.74 9.99 -6.35
CA ASP A 106 19.13 10.45 -6.26
C ASP A 106 19.27 11.62 -5.27
N ASN A 107 18.16 12.33 -5.04
CA ASN A 107 18.06 13.41 -4.06
C ASN A 107 17.45 12.96 -2.70
N MET A 108 17.36 11.65 -2.47
CA MET A 108 16.82 11.09 -1.24
C MET A 108 17.91 10.35 -0.45
N GLU A 109 17.98 10.56 0.86
CA GLU A 109 18.86 9.75 1.72
C GLU A 109 18.43 8.29 1.67
N GLY A 110 19.34 7.42 1.23
CA GLY A 110 19.09 5.99 1.11
C GLY A 110 20.28 5.28 0.48
N CYS A 111 20.09 4.01 0.12
CA CYS A 111 21.08 3.25 -0.63
C CYS A 111 20.41 2.37 -1.68
N TRP A 112 21.14 2.10 -2.75
CA TRP A 112 20.73 1.21 -3.83
C TRP A 112 21.42 -0.15 -3.69
N HIS A 113 20.67 -1.22 -3.96
CA HIS A 113 21.24 -2.56 -4.16
C HIS A 113 20.26 -3.41 -4.97
N ASN A 114 20.72 -4.11 -6.01
CA ASN A 114 19.91 -4.96 -6.88
C ASN A 114 18.59 -4.30 -7.33
N GLU A 115 18.67 -3.08 -7.86
CA GLU A 115 17.52 -2.27 -8.32
C GLU A 115 16.49 -1.90 -7.24
N HIS A 116 16.72 -2.29 -5.98
CA HIS A 116 15.93 -1.85 -4.84
C HIS A 116 16.52 -0.57 -4.24
N PHE A 117 15.63 0.29 -3.74
CA PHE A 117 16.01 1.46 -2.97
C PHE A 117 15.62 1.29 -1.51
N PHE A 118 16.58 1.51 -0.61
CA PHE A 118 16.39 1.37 0.83
C PHE A 118 16.52 2.72 1.51
N THR A 119 15.55 3.08 2.33
CA THR A 119 15.56 4.35 3.06
C THR A 119 14.80 4.24 4.37
N ARG A 120 15.02 5.20 5.26
CA ARG A 120 14.20 5.33 6.47
C ARG A 120 12.81 5.82 6.08
N ILE A 121 11.79 5.24 6.68
CA ILE A 121 10.39 5.59 6.40
C ILE A 121 10.13 7.09 6.62
N GLY A 122 10.72 7.69 7.66
CA GLY A 122 10.58 9.12 7.95
C GLY A 122 11.21 10.02 6.87
N VAL A 123 12.36 9.61 6.31
CA VAL A 123 13.01 10.32 5.20
C VAL A 123 12.13 10.27 3.96
N PHE A 124 11.62 9.09 3.63
CA PHE A 124 10.72 8.92 2.49
C PHE A 124 9.46 9.79 2.63
N GLN A 125 8.80 9.76 3.80
CA GLN A 125 7.60 10.56 4.06
C GLN A 125 7.87 12.07 3.95
N GLU A 126 8.96 12.57 4.54
CA GLU A 126 9.34 13.97 4.45
C GLU A 126 9.63 14.40 3.01
N TYR A 127 10.32 13.55 2.25
CA TYR A 127 10.59 13.81 0.86
C TYR A 127 9.29 13.93 0.04
N LEU A 128 8.34 13.02 0.20
CA LEU A 128 7.05 13.12 -0.50
C LEU A 128 6.26 14.37 -0.08
N LEU A 129 6.30 14.74 1.21
CA LEU A 129 5.70 15.99 1.70
C LEU A 129 6.31 17.22 1.01
N SER A 130 7.64 17.26 0.85
CA SER A 130 8.33 18.35 0.16
C SER A 130 7.89 18.48 -1.31
N ILE A 131 7.67 17.35 -2.01
CA ILE A 131 7.14 17.36 -3.38
C ILE A 131 5.73 17.95 -3.39
N LEU A 132 4.86 17.51 -2.47
CA LEU A 132 3.49 18.03 -2.37
C LEU A 132 3.47 19.54 -2.10
N GLU A 133 4.37 20.02 -1.24
CA GLU A 133 4.52 21.44 -0.94
C GLU A 133 4.96 22.24 -2.18
N GLN A 134 5.86 21.72 -3.00
CA GLN A 134 6.23 22.34 -4.28
C GLN A 134 5.06 22.38 -5.28
N LYS A 135 4.16 21.39 -5.23
CA LYS A 135 2.97 21.34 -6.11
C LYS A 135 1.84 22.29 -5.72
N LYS A 136 1.89 22.93 -4.54
CA LYS A 136 0.92 23.94 -4.08
C LYS A 136 0.71 25.10 -5.05
N GLN A 137 1.70 25.38 -5.91
CA GLN A 137 1.59 26.43 -6.92
C GLN A 137 0.61 26.10 -8.05
N ARG A 138 0.28 24.82 -8.26
CA ARG A 138 -0.58 24.34 -9.37
C ARG A 138 -1.92 23.77 -8.93
N VAL A 139 -1.99 23.23 -7.71
CA VAL A 139 -3.18 22.61 -7.11
C VAL A 139 -3.32 23.16 -5.69
N ASP A 140 -4.54 23.41 -5.24
CA ASP A 140 -4.78 23.79 -3.84
C ASP A 140 -4.52 22.58 -2.94
N VAL A 141 -3.28 22.45 -2.46
CA VAL A 141 -2.84 21.34 -1.58
C VAL A 141 -2.78 21.82 -0.14
N LYS A 142 -3.63 21.26 0.70
CA LYS A 142 -3.68 21.51 2.15
C LYS A 142 -3.21 20.27 2.91
N VAL A 143 -2.13 20.41 3.68
CA VAL A 143 -1.60 19.33 4.53
C VAL A 143 -1.89 19.69 5.99
N GLN A 144 -2.69 18.86 6.67
CA GLN A 144 -3.14 19.03 8.05
C GLN A 144 -2.61 17.89 8.92
N LEU A 145 -1.39 18.06 9.42
CA LEU A 145 -0.78 17.15 10.38
C LEU A 145 -1.21 17.52 11.81
N GLY A 146 -1.30 16.54 12.71
CA GLY A 146 -1.83 16.74 14.06
C GLY A 146 -3.35 16.81 14.15
N THR A 147 -4.07 16.39 13.10
CA THR A 147 -5.54 16.46 13.04
C THR A 147 -6.11 15.07 12.78
N LYS A 148 -6.93 14.58 13.72
CA LYS A 148 -7.57 13.26 13.60
C LYS A 148 -8.82 13.33 12.73
N PHE A 149 -9.00 12.32 11.89
CA PHE A 149 -10.24 12.15 11.13
C PHE A 149 -11.35 11.65 12.05
N THR A 150 -12.40 12.43 12.18
CA THR A 150 -13.52 12.19 13.12
C THR A 150 -14.83 12.66 12.49
N GLU A 151 -15.97 12.23 13.03
CA GLU A 151 -17.28 12.76 12.63
C GLU A 151 -17.36 14.29 12.78
N ASP A 152 -16.80 14.83 13.86
CA ASP A 152 -16.76 16.27 14.10
C ASP A 152 -15.92 17.01 13.07
N TYR A 153 -14.84 16.40 12.58
CA TYR A 153 -14.06 16.96 11.47
C TYR A 153 -14.91 17.02 10.21
N LEU A 154 -15.62 15.94 9.87
CA LEU A 154 -16.53 15.89 8.73
C LEU A 154 -17.61 16.96 8.82
N ARG A 155 -18.30 17.09 9.96
CA ARG A 155 -19.35 18.12 10.16
C ARG A 155 -18.88 19.57 9.98
N ARG A 156 -17.57 19.83 10.10
CA ARG A 156 -16.97 21.17 9.93
C ARG A 156 -16.65 21.51 8.48
N ILE A 157 -16.63 20.53 7.58
CA ILE A 157 -16.34 20.79 6.16
C ILE A 157 -17.59 21.45 5.53
N PRO A 158 -17.48 22.65 4.95
CA PRO A 158 -18.59 23.27 4.24
C PRO A 158 -19.05 22.37 3.08
N HIS A 159 -20.34 22.34 2.79
CA HIS A 159 -20.89 21.50 1.71
C HIS A 159 -20.22 21.75 0.35
N ASN A 160 -19.86 22.99 0.04
CA ASN A 160 -19.17 23.35 -1.22
C ASN A 160 -17.72 22.85 -1.29
N ASP A 161 -17.13 22.49 -0.14
CA ASP A 161 -15.77 22.01 0.00
C ASP A 161 -15.70 20.48 0.21
N TRP A 162 -16.84 19.79 0.17
CA TRP A 162 -16.90 18.37 0.43
C TRP A 162 -16.06 17.60 -0.60
N PRO A 163 -15.24 16.62 -0.17
CA PRO A 163 -14.44 15.82 -1.09
C PRO A 163 -15.35 14.92 -1.94
N ARG A 164 -15.12 14.89 -3.26
CA ARG A 164 -15.76 13.90 -4.14
C ARG A 164 -15.15 12.51 -3.96
N VAL A 165 -13.88 12.46 -3.57
CA VAL A 165 -13.13 11.24 -3.31
C VAL A 165 -12.46 11.30 -1.95
N ILE A 166 -12.64 10.26 -1.14
CA ILE A 166 -11.89 10.04 0.10
C ILE A 166 -11.01 8.79 -0.07
N VAL A 167 -9.72 8.92 0.22
CA VAL A 167 -8.77 7.80 0.29
C VAL A 167 -8.36 7.59 1.73
N VAL A 168 -8.70 6.42 2.29
CA VAL A 168 -8.33 6.03 3.65
C VAL A 168 -7.05 5.20 3.60
N ALA A 169 -5.98 5.73 4.17
CA ALA A 169 -4.63 5.16 4.20
C ALA A 169 -3.94 5.41 5.56
N ASP A 170 -4.71 5.39 6.64
CA ASP A 170 -4.28 5.64 8.03
C ASP A 170 -3.65 4.42 8.73
N GLY A 171 -3.60 3.29 8.03
CA GLY A 171 -2.87 2.09 8.44
C GLY A 171 -3.73 1.06 9.18
N SER A 172 -3.07 0.02 9.70
CA SER A 172 -3.72 -1.12 10.35
C SER A 172 -4.42 -0.77 11.67
N CYS A 173 -3.98 0.30 12.35
CA CYS A 173 -4.58 0.81 13.58
C CYS A 173 -5.48 2.03 13.35
N GLY A 174 -5.89 2.28 12.10
CA GLY A 174 -6.74 3.40 11.74
C GLY A 174 -8.22 3.14 11.98
N ASP A 175 -8.92 4.14 12.54
CA ASP A 175 -10.36 4.06 12.83
C ASP A 175 -11.22 4.78 11.77
N SER A 176 -10.60 5.35 10.73
CA SER A 176 -11.30 6.23 9.77
C SER A 176 -12.36 5.51 8.94
N CYS A 177 -12.18 4.21 8.68
CA CYS A 177 -13.20 3.38 8.04
C CYS A 177 -14.48 3.32 8.86
N SER A 178 -14.38 3.20 10.20
CA SER A 178 -15.54 3.16 11.09
C SER A 178 -16.29 4.49 11.11
N VAL A 179 -15.58 5.62 11.06
CA VAL A 179 -16.17 6.97 10.93
C VAL A 179 -17.01 7.10 9.65
N LEU A 180 -16.62 6.39 8.58
CA LEU A 180 -17.33 6.38 7.29
C LEU A 180 -18.36 5.25 7.17
N GLY A 181 -18.60 4.48 8.24
CA GLY A 181 -19.52 3.34 8.21
C GLY A 181 -19.05 2.16 7.34
N ILE A 182 -17.76 2.09 6.99
CA ILE A 182 -17.18 1.00 6.21
C ILE A 182 -16.85 -0.17 7.16
N SER A 183 -17.32 -1.37 6.82
CA SER A 183 -17.08 -2.58 7.62
C SER A 183 -15.58 -2.81 7.90
N SER A 184 -15.28 -3.16 9.15
CA SER A 184 -13.97 -3.60 9.62
C SER A 184 -13.67 -5.07 9.33
N ASP A 185 -14.48 -5.76 8.54
CA ASP A 185 -14.28 -7.18 8.26
C ASP A 185 -13.08 -7.42 7.33
N TYR A 186 -12.21 -8.34 7.75
CA TYR A 186 -11.08 -8.82 6.99
C TYR A 186 -11.25 -10.30 6.64
N THR A 187 -10.93 -10.64 5.40
CA THR A 187 -10.60 -12.01 5.03
C THR A 187 -9.15 -12.28 5.44
N VAL A 188 -8.92 -13.41 6.10
CA VAL A 188 -7.59 -13.87 6.51
C VAL A 188 -7.24 -15.09 5.69
N GLU A 189 -6.13 -15.01 4.95
CA GLU A 189 -5.66 -16.08 4.08
C GLU A 189 -4.24 -16.52 4.48
N SER A 190 -3.99 -17.83 4.46
CA SER A 190 -2.66 -18.39 4.71
C SER A 190 -1.74 -18.14 3.51
N CYS A 191 -0.49 -17.75 3.79
CA CYS A 191 0.57 -17.72 2.79
C CYS A 191 1.29 -19.08 2.66
N HIS A 192 0.76 -20.14 3.28
CA HIS A 192 1.33 -21.49 3.28
C HIS A 192 2.81 -21.54 3.73
N ALA A 193 3.14 -20.69 4.71
CA ALA A 193 4.48 -20.58 5.27
C ALA A 193 4.40 -20.30 6.78
N TYR A 194 5.46 -20.69 7.48
CA TYR A 194 5.67 -20.33 8.88
C TYR A 194 6.84 -19.37 8.99
N GLY A 195 6.75 -18.42 9.92
CA GLY A 195 7.83 -17.48 10.14
C GLY A 195 7.95 -16.99 11.57
N ALA A 196 9.03 -16.27 11.80
CA ALA A 196 9.31 -15.53 13.01
C ALA A 196 10.05 -14.23 12.66
N ASN A 197 9.83 -13.19 13.45
CA ASN A 197 10.53 -11.92 13.34
C ASN A 197 11.39 -11.65 14.57
N ALA A 198 12.47 -10.91 14.39
CA ALA A 198 13.24 -10.35 15.48
C ALA A 198 13.69 -8.92 15.17
N THR A 199 13.86 -8.13 16.21
CA THR A 199 14.33 -6.75 16.14
C THR A 199 15.41 -6.53 17.18
N ILE A 200 16.37 -5.68 16.84
CA ILE A 200 17.45 -5.28 17.74
C ILE A 200 17.81 -3.82 17.52
N GLU A 201 17.84 -3.07 18.62
CA GLU A 201 18.34 -1.70 18.66
C GLU A 201 19.77 -1.68 19.23
N ARG A 202 20.68 -1.07 18.47
CA ARG A 202 22.10 -0.90 18.79
C ARG A 202 22.41 0.59 18.94
N LEU A 203 22.21 1.12 20.15
CA LEU A 203 22.28 2.56 20.43
C LEU A 203 23.64 3.20 20.09
N ASP A 204 24.71 2.40 20.09
CA ASP A 204 26.07 2.75 19.71
C ASP A 204 26.27 2.90 18.19
N GLN A 205 25.32 2.44 17.38
CA GLN A 205 25.37 2.47 15.93
C GLN A 205 24.60 3.65 15.34
N ARG A 206 24.96 4.03 14.12
CA ARG A 206 24.31 5.13 13.38
C ARG A 206 23.03 4.66 12.69
N GLN A 207 22.11 5.60 12.42
CA GLN A 207 20.86 5.36 11.68
C GLN A 207 21.06 5.40 10.16
N VAL A 208 22.03 4.64 9.65
CA VAL A 208 22.31 4.59 8.20
C VAL A 208 21.57 3.41 7.58
N PRO A 209 20.76 3.61 6.52
CA PRO A 209 20.13 2.52 5.79
C PRO A 209 21.15 1.52 5.26
N THR A 210 20.80 0.24 5.28
CA THR A 210 21.66 -0.83 4.75
C THR A 210 20.91 -1.69 3.75
N PRO A 211 21.60 -2.22 2.72
CA PRO A 211 21.04 -3.23 1.86
C PRO A 211 20.54 -4.45 2.65
N GLU A 212 19.51 -5.09 2.13
CA GLU A 212 19.02 -6.36 2.67
C GLU A 212 20.08 -7.46 2.50
N ILE A 213 20.22 -8.28 3.53
CA ILE A 213 21.01 -9.51 3.48
C ILE A 213 20.04 -10.66 3.46
N ARG A 214 20.24 -11.61 2.54
CA ARG A 214 19.43 -12.82 2.46
C ARG A 214 20.30 -14.05 2.53
N ALA A 215 19.83 -15.04 3.26
CA ALA A 215 20.45 -16.35 3.36
C ALA A 215 19.36 -17.42 3.22
N HIS A 216 19.65 -18.47 2.46
CA HIS A 216 18.66 -19.49 2.09
C HIS A 216 19.17 -20.88 2.42
N SER A 217 18.25 -21.84 2.47
CA SER A 217 18.56 -23.24 2.80
C SER A 217 19.28 -23.37 4.15
N LEU A 218 18.83 -22.60 5.15
CA LEU A 218 19.38 -22.64 6.50
C LEU A 218 18.84 -23.84 7.27
N TYR A 219 19.71 -24.42 8.09
CA TYR A 219 19.38 -25.54 8.98
C TYR A 219 19.89 -25.21 10.38
N PHE A 220 19.04 -25.46 11.37
CA PHE A 220 19.37 -25.23 12.77
C PHE A 220 19.57 -26.56 13.46
N ASP A 221 20.74 -26.76 14.05
CA ASP A 221 20.99 -27.90 14.90
C ASP A 221 20.34 -27.67 16.27
N LEU A 222 19.23 -28.38 16.50
CA LEU A 222 18.47 -28.33 17.75
C LEU A 222 18.61 -29.63 18.55
N SER A 223 19.65 -30.43 18.27
CA SER A 223 19.93 -31.69 18.96
C SER A 223 20.09 -31.50 20.48
N ALA A 224 20.70 -30.39 20.91
CA ALA A 224 20.81 -30.00 22.31
C ALA A 224 19.46 -29.81 23.02
N TYR A 225 18.37 -29.61 22.26
CA TYR A 225 17.00 -29.49 22.76
C TYR A 225 16.18 -30.77 22.54
N GLY A 226 16.84 -31.90 22.20
CA GLY A 226 16.20 -33.19 21.95
C GLY A 226 15.58 -33.33 20.57
N VAL A 227 15.89 -32.43 19.63
CA VAL A 227 15.39 -32.48 18.24
C VAL A 227 16.46 -33.08 17.34
N GLU A 228 16.40 -34.39 17.13
CA GLU A 228 17.29 -35.10 16.18
C GLU A 228 16.85 -34.85 14.71
N ALA A 229 17.18 -33.69 14.15
CA ALA A 229 16.86 -33.34 12.75
C ALA A 229 17.81 -34.02 11.73
N LEU A 230 19.02 -34.41 12.17
CA LEU A 230 20.10 -34.87 11.28
C LEU A 230 19.88 -36.28 10.68
N ARG A 231 18.94 -37.08 11.19
CA ARG A 231 18.66 -38.44 10.65
C ARG A 231 17.63 -38.49 9.52
N GLU A 232 16.87 -37.41 9.28
CA GLU A 232 15.87 -37.34 8.19
C GLU A 232 16.49 -36.93 6.84
N HIS A 233 17.77 -36.53 6.82
CA HIS A 233 18.46 -35.94 5.67
C HIS A 233 19.05 -36.94 4.66
N ARG A 234 18.63 -38.21 4.67
CA ARG A 234 19.07 -39.20 3.65
C ARG A 234 18.24 -39.15 2.35
N ASN A 235 17.20 -38.32 2.27
CA ASN A 235 16.44 -38.11 1.03
C ASN A 235 16.83 -36.77 0.36
N PRO A 236 17.66 -36.78 -0.71
CA PRO A 236 18.14 -35.59 -1.40
C PRO A 236 17.05 -34.79 -2.14
N THR A 237 15.81 -35.27 -2.18
CA THR A 237 14.67 -34.68 -2.90
C THR A 237 13.84 -33.69 -2.06
N THR A 238 14.13 -33.51 -0.78
CA THR A 238 13.39 -32.59 0.12
C THR A 238 14.27 -31.44 0.60
N LYS A 239 14.43 -30.41 -0.24
CA LYS A 239 14.79 -29.06 0.25
C LYS A 239 13.56 -28.19 0.11
N PRO A 240 13.08 -27.61 1.22
CA PRO A 240 13.60 -26.31 1.57
C PRO A 240 13.89 -26.15 3.08
N GLY A 241 15.10 -25.65 3.39
CA GLY A 241 15.44 -25.17 4.73
C GLY A 241 14.80 -23.82 5.04
N PHE A 242 15.25 -23.16 6.10
CA PHE A 242 14.80 -21.81 6.42
C PHE A 242 15.44 -20.77 5.49
N HIS A 243 14.74 -19.65 5.34
CA HIS A 243 15.19 -18.46 4.64
C HIS A 243 15.24 -17.32 5.66
N LEU A 244 16.38 -16.66 5.72
CA LEU A 244 16.62 -15.50 6.58
C LEU A 244 16.74 -14.26 5.71
N LYS A 245 16.14 -13.18 6.18
CA LYS A 245 16.34 -11.83 5.68
C LYS A 245 16.74 -10.94 6.85
N ILE A 246 17.83 -10.19 6.71
CA ILE A 246 18.28 -9.17 7.66
C ILE A 246 18.19 -7.80 6.96
N TYR A 247 17.48 -6.87 7.56
CA TYR A 247 17.21 -5.55 6.99
C TYR A 247 17.18 -4.47 8.07
N GLY A 248 17.04 -3.20 7.67
CA GLY A 248 17.06 -2.08 8.61
C GLY A 248 18.33 -1.24 8.54
N THR A 249 18.45 -0.32 9.49
CA THR A 249 19.64 0.53 9.62
C THR A 249 20.71 -0.16 10.48
N PHE A 250 21.95 0.36 10.50
CA PHE A 250 22.94 -0.15 11.46
C PHE A 250 22.44 -0.05 12.91
N ARG A 251 21.68 0.98 13.27
CA ARG A 251 21.09 1.07 14.63
C ARG A 251 19.92 0.12 14.84
N ASN A 252 18.99 0.02 13.90
CA ASN A 252 17.78 -0.79 14.05
C ASN A 252 17.78 -1.92 13.03
N ARG A 253 18.19 -3.11 13.46
CA ARG A 253 18.18 -4.30 12.60
C ARG A 253 16.94 -5.13 12.86
N TYR A 254 16.39 -5.64 11.78
CA TYR A 254 15.24 -6.50 11.73
C TYR A 254 15.65 -7.80 11.05
N MET A 255 15.10 -8.90 11.53
CA MET A 255 15.31 -10.22 10.97
C MET A 255 13.96 -10.88 10.73
N ALA A 256 13.82 -11.47 9.57
CA ALA A 256 12.67 -12.25 9.15
C ALA A 256 13.16 -13.65 8.81
N LEU A 257 12.64 -14.64 9.52
CA LEU A 257 12.95 -16.05 9.29
C LEU A 257 11.67 -16.72 8.78
N VAL A 258 11.75 -17.39 7.63
CA VAL A 258 10.62 -18.06 6.98
C VAL A 258 10.99 -19.46 6.55
N CYS A 259 10.04 -20.39 6.65
CA CYS A 259 10.10 -21.67 5.97
C CYS A 259 8.75 -22.00 5.32
N PRO A 260 8.73 -22.71 4.18
CA PRO A 260 7.49 -23.24 3.63
C PRO A 260 6.75 -24.11 4.65
N ALA A 261 5.43 -24.14 4.56
CA ALA A 261 4.63 -25.02 5.39
C ALA A 261 5.07 -26.47 5.17
N SER A 262 5.65 -27.06 6.21
CA SER A 262 6.13 -28.43 6.19
C SER A 262 5.89 -29.07 7.54
N ASP A 263 5.70 -30.38 7.53
CA ASP A 263 5.42 -31.15 8.74
C ASP A 263 6.70 -31.82 9.29
N THR A 264 7.83 -31.13 9.14
CA THR A 264 9.13 -31.60 9.66
C THR A 264 9.13 -31.53 11.18
N LYS A 265 9.87 -32.44 11.84
CA LYS A 265 10.00 -32.43 13.32
C LYS A 265 10.50 -31.09 13.84
N MET A 266 11.44 -30.47 13.13
CA MET A 266 12.00 -29.16 13.45
C MET A 266 10.93 -28.06 13.40
N VAL A 267 10.14 -27.97 12.33
CA VAL A 267 9.08 -26.95 12.22
C VAL A 267 7.99 -27.18 13.26
N ARG A 268 7.55 -28.42 13.50
CA ARG A 268 6.60 -28.72 14.59
C ARG A 268 7.14 -28.30 15.95
N PHE A 269 8.40 -28.63 16.24
CA PHE A 269 9.04 -28.25 17.50
C PHE A 269 9.07 -26.73 17.68
N LEU A 270 9.52 -25.98 16.67
CA LEU A 270 9.61 -24.52 16.75
C LEU A 270 8.25 -23.81 16.76
N ARG A 271 7.17 -24.46 16.30
CA ARG A 271 5.79 -23.98 16.44
C ARG A 271 5.21 -24.21 17.84
N HIS A 272 5.66 -25.24 18.55
CA HIS A 272 5.08 -25.63 19.83
C HIS A 272 6.00 -25.39 21.03
N THR A 273 7.25 -24.99 20.81
CA THR A 273 8.18 -24.70 21.90
C THR A 273 7.65 -23.59 22.81
N ALA A 274 7.69 -23.86 24.11
CA ALA A 274 7.42 -22.85 25.15
C ALA A 274 8.67 -22.05 25.51
N ASN A 275 9.85 -22.50 25.08
CA ASN A 275 11.12 -21.86 25.42
C ASN A 275 11.48 -20.77 24.40
N SER A 276 11.22 -19.52 24.76
CA SER A 276 11.54 -18.37 23.91
C SER A 276 13.04 -18.14 23.69
N SER A 277 13.93 -18.73 24.51
CA SER A 277 15.38 -18.58 24.32
C SER A 277 15.88 -19.27 23.06
N ILE A 278 15.19 -20.32 22.59
CA ILE A 278 15.55 -21.04 21.37
C ILE A 278 15.48 -20.11 20.16
N MET A 279 14.37 -19.37 20.02
CA MET A 279 14.21 -18.40 18.93
C MET A 279 15.24 -17.27 19.02
N LYS A 280 15.50 -16.74 20.22
CA LYS A 280 16.54 -15.73 20.42
C LYS A 280 17.93 -16.23 19.99
N ASN A 281 18.29 -17.45 20.37
CA ASN A 281 19.56 -18.06 20.00
C ASN A 281 19.67 -18.28 18.48
N ILE A 282 18.59 -18.74 17.84
CA ILE A 282 18.54 -18.86 16.37
C ILE A 282 18.82 -17.50 15.73
N PHE A 283 18.10 -16.44 16.10
CA PHE A 283 18.30 -15.11 15.52
C PHE A 283 19.69 -14.53 15.81
N HIS A 284 20.22 -14.73 17.02
CA HIS A 284 21.56 -14.27 17.39
C HIS A 284 22.66 -14.96 16.58
N GLN A 285 22.60 -16.29 16.48
CA GLN A 285 23.55 -17.06 15.67
C GLN A 285 23.42 -16.72 14.19
N SER A 286 22.19 -16.63 13.68
CA SER A 286 21.91 -16.22 12.30
C SER A 286 22.47 -14.82 12.01
N PHE A 287 22.25 -13.84 12.87
CA PHE A 287 22.82 -12.51 12.69
C PHE A 287 24.35 -12.57 12.66
N ASN A 288 24.98 -13.20 13.64
CA ASN A 288 26.44 -13.24 13.75
C ASN A 288 27.12 -14.03 12.62
N ALA A 289 26.40 -14.98 12.01
CA ALA A 289 26.86 -15.75 10.86
C ALA A 289 26.74 -14.97 9.53
N TYR A 290 25.66 -14.21 9.34
CA TYR A 290 25.31 -13.61 8.05
C TYR A 290 25.40 -12.08 7.98
N LYS A 291 25.67 -11.38 9.10
CA LYS A 291 25.92 -9.94 9.09
C LYS A 291 27.04 -9.57 8.10
N THR A 292 27.07 -8.32 7.66
CA THR A 292 28.22 -7.83 6.89
C THR A 292 29.47 -7.70 7.78
N ASP A 293 30.64 -7.68 7.15
CA ASP A 293 31.93 -7.57 7.87
C ASP A 293 32.07 -6.27 8.66
N ILE A 294 31.46 -5.20 8.16
CA ILE A 294 31.46 -3.87 8.79
C ILE A 294 30.56 -3.80 10.04
N GLU A 295 29.63 -4.74 10.21
CA GLU A 295 28.76 -4.77 11.39
C GLU A 295 29.45 -5.49 12.56
N PRO A 296 29.40 -4.95 13.79
CA PRO A 296 29.89 -5.69 14.94
C PRO A 296 29.02 -6.92 15.23
N ARG A 297 29.63 -7.95 15.82
CA ARG A 297 28.90 -9.10 16.34
C ARG A 297 28.01 -8.67 17.51
N LEU A 298 26.87 -9.33 17.64
CA LEU A 298 26.01 -9.19 18.81
C LEU A 298 26.66 -9.89 20.00
N SER A 299 26.84 -9.14 21.08
CA SER A 299 27.26 -9.66 22.38
C SER A 299 26.08 -10.28 23.13
N ASP A 300 26.39 -11.02 24.19
CA ASP A 300 25.37 -11.60 25.08
C ASP A 300 24.55 -10.50 25.79
N VAL A 301 25.13 -9.31 26.01
CA VAL A 301 24.39 -8.16 26.55
C VAL A 301 23.34 -7.66 25.56
N THR A 302 23.67 -7.59 24.28
CA THR A 302 22.71 -7.20 23.24
C THR A 302 21.63 -8.26 22.98
N LEU A 303 21.91 -9.53 23.29
CA LEU A 303 20.92 -10.62 23.21
C LEU A 303 19.71 -10.38 24.14
N HIS A 304 19.94 -9.80 25.32
CA HIS A 304 18.86 -9.50 26.26
C HIS A 304 17.88 -8.45 25.72
N HIS A 305 18.38 -7.49 24.95
CA HIS A 305 17.57 -6.42 24.33
C HIS A 305 16.91 -6.84 23.02
N MET A 306 17.26 -8.01 22.45
CA MET A 306 16.60 -8.54 21.27
C MET A 306 15.14 -8.89 21.58
N GLN A 307 14.22 -8.31 20.81
CA GLN A 307 12.82 -8.69 20.79
C GLN A 307 12.61 -9.66 19.64
N CYS A 308 11.96 -10.80 19.89
CA CYS A 308 11.68 -11.76 18.83
C CYS A 308 10.38 -12.51 19.09
N SER A 309 9.83 -13.10 18.04
CA SER A 309 8.75 -14.07 18.14
C SER A 309 9.18 -15.23 19.04
N ARG A 310 8.28 -15.66 19.93
CA ARG A 310 8.56 -16.76 20.88
C ARG A 310 8.63 -18.12 20.21
N ARG A 311 7.97 -18.26 19.07
CA ARG A 311 7.79 -19.47 18.27
C ARG A 311 7.53 -19.08 16.81
N LEU A 312 7.60 -20.07 15.92
CA LEU A 312 7.09 -19.90 14.57
C LEU A 312 5.57 -19.72 14.59
N PHE A 313 5.07 -18.80 13.78
CA PHE A 313 3.64 -18.57 13.56
C PHE A 313 3.32 -18.68 12.07
N GLU A 314 2.06 -18.96 11.76
CA GLU A 314 1.61 -19.02 10.36
C GLU A 314 1.59 -17.60 9.78
N ILE A 315 2.22 -17.44 8.62
CA ILE A 315 2.21 -16.18 7.90
C ILE A 315 0.87 -16.06 7.18
N GLN A 316 0.14 -14.99 7.48
CA GLN A 316 -1.20 -14.75 7.01
C GLN A 316 -1.32 -13.33 6.44
N LEU A 317 -1.97 -13.24 5.29
CA LEU A 317 -2.39 -11.98 4.68
C LEU A 317 -3.82 -11.70 5.11
N SER A 318 -4.04 -10.57 5.78
CA SER A 318 -5.37 -10.05 6.06
C SER A 318 -5.71 -8.96 5.05
N HIS A 319 -6.85 -9.03 4.38
CA HIS A 319 -7.32 -7.97 3.50
C HIS A 319 -8.81 -7.70 3.69
N ARG A 320 -9.24 -6.44 3.53
CA ARG A 320 -10.63 -6.05 3.74
C ARG A 320 -11.57 -6.72 2.74
N CYS A 321 -12.75 -7.12 3.23
CA CYS A 321 -13.86 -7.57 2.41
C CYS A 321 -14.42 -6.42 1.55
N ILE A 322 -14.50 -5.23 2.15
CA ILE A 322 -14.98 -3.99 1.53
C ILE A 322 -13.85 -2.97 1.55
N SER A 323 -13.25 -2.70 0.39
CA SER A 323 -12.17 -1.72 0.22
C SER A 323 -12.60 -0.45 -0.52
N ALA A 324 -13.87 -0.35 -0.89
CA ALA A 324 -14.44 0.84 -1.53
C ALA A 324 -15.93 0.95 -1.19
N ALA A 325 -16.44 2.18 -1.11
CA ALA A 325 -17.83 2.46 -0.79
C ALA A 325 -18.29 3.75 -1.49
N TYR A 326 -19.61 3.90 -1.67
CA TYR A 326 -20.23 5.13 -2.13
C TYR A 326 -21.21 5.64 -1.07
N ILE A 327 -21.05 6.90 -0.67
CA ILE A 327 -21.93 7.56 0.29
C ILE A 327 -22.91 8.43 -0.51
N GLU A 328 -24.13 7.94 -0.69
CA GLU A 328 -25.11 8.55 -1.61
C GLU A 328 -25.51 9.98 -1.20
N GLY A 329 -25.77 10.20 0.10
CA GLY A 329 -26.22 11.50 0.61
C GLY A 329 -25.22 12.63 0.34
N ASP A 330 -23.93 12.30 0.37
CA ASP A 330 -22.85 13.26 0.16
C ASP A 330 -22.23 13.15 -1.24
N ASN A 331 -22.69 12.18 -2.05
CA ASN A 331 -22.15 11.82 -3.36
C ASN A 331 -20.62 11.65 -3.33
N VAL A 332 -20.12 10.83 -2.40
CA VAL A 332 -18.68 10.62 -2.19
C VAL A 332 -18.27 9.20 -2.50
N ALA A 333 -17.22 9.06 -3.29
CA ALA A 333 -16.56 7.78 -3.51
C ALA A 333 -15.41 7.60 -2.50
N VAL A 334 -15.45 6.51 -1.73
CA VAL A 334 -14.43 6.19 -0.72
C VAL A 334 -13.64 4.97 -1.15
N THR A 335 -12.33 5.00 -0.96
CA THR A 335 -11.43 3.86 -1.19
C THR A 335 -10.49 3.69 0.00
N VAL A 336 -10.14 2.45 0.31
CA VAL A 336 -9.22 2.09 1.40
C VAL A 336 -7.94 1.52 0.79
N GLU A 337 -6.79 1.98 1.26
CA GLU A 337 -5.47 1.65 0.69
C GLU A 337 -4.40 1.37 1.74
N GLY A 338 -3.30 0.76 1.29
CA GLY A 338 -2.16 0.44 2.14
C GLY A 338 -2.51 -0.58 3.23
N GLU A 339 -1.92 -0.41 4.41
CA GLU A 339 -2.19 -1.27 5.56
C GLU A 339 -3.63 -1.15 6.08
N ALA A 340 -4.35 -0.06 5.79
CA ALA A 340 -5.78 -0.02 6.11
C ALA A 340 -6.56 -1.05 5.27
N ALA A 341 -6.11 -1.34 4.04
CA ALA A 341 -6.76 -2.29 3.14
C ALA A 341 -6.24 -3.72 3.27
N ARG A 342 -4.93 -3.89 3.43
CA ARG A 342 -4.27 -5.20 3.45
C ARG A 342 -2.98 -5.18 4.25
N VAL A 343 -2.83 -6.17 5.13
CA VAL A 343 -1.76 -6.27 6.12
C VAL A 343 -1.22 -7.69 6.15
N LEU A 344 0.10 -7.82 6.10
CA LEU A 344 0.78 -9.08 6.37
C LEU A 344 1.12 -9.13 7.86
N ASN A 345 0.81 -10.24 8.55
CA ASN A 345 1.16 -10.41 9.97
C ASN A 345 2.66 -10.68 10.21
N PHE A 346 3.50 -10.48 9.20
CA PHE A 346 4.91 -10.84 9.16
C PHE A 346 5.70 -9.70 8.53
N ASP A 347 6.70 -9.17 9.22
CA ASP A 347 7.45 -8.01 8.73
C ASP A 347 8.61 -8.44 7.83
N THR A 348 8.55 -8.03 6.57
CA THR A 348 9.60 -8.28 5.58
C THR A 348 10.42 -7.04 5.24
N GLY A 349 10.08 -5.86 5.78
CA GLY A 349 10.63 -4.58 5.31
C GLY A 349 10.09 -4.10 3.96
N CYS A 350 9.28 -4.92 3.27
CA CYS A 350 8.71 -4.64 1.94
C CYS A 350 7.21 -4.32 1.98
N GLY A 351 6.59 -4.20 3.17
CA GLY A 351 5.13 -4.03 3.31
C GLY A 351 4.57 -2.81 2.55
N VAL A 352 5.37 -1.75 2.41
CA VAL A 352 5.00 -0.55 1.65
C VAL A 352 4.73 -0.86 0.18
N ASN A 353 5.45 -1.79 -0.44
CA ASN A 353 5.30 -2.14 -1.86
C ASN A 353 3.90 -2.72 -2.15
N LEU A 354 3.38 -3.55 -1.23
CA LEU A 354 2.02 -4.08 -1.34
C LEU A 354 0.97 -2.96 -1.34
N GLY A 355 1.21 -1.92 -0.53
CA GLY A 355 0.39 -0.70 -0.54
C GLY A 355 0.51 0.08 -1.85
N MET A 356 1.72 0.25 -2.38
CA MET A 356 1.95 0.95 -3.65
C MET A 356 1.26 0.26 -4.83
N ARG A 357 1.27 -1.08 -4.89
CA ARG A 357 0.54 -1.87 -5.90
C ARG A 357 -0.96 -1.55 -5.89
N GLY A 358 -1.54 -1.26 -4.72
CA GLY A 358 -2.93 -0.79 -4.60
C GLY A 358 -3.19 0.55 -5.32
N LEU A 359 -2.21 1.45 -5.31
CA LEU A 359 -2.33 2.80 -5.87
C LEU A 359 -2.18 2.87 -7.39
N GLU A 360 -1.72 1.81 -8.05
CA GLU A 360 -1.52 1.81 -9.51
C GLU A 360 -2.80 2.13 -10.30
N SER A 361 -3.97 1.73 -9.77
CA SER A 361 -5.29 2.05 -10.35
C SER A 361 -5.90 3.38 -9.86
N MET A 362 -5.29 4.04 -8.87
CA MET A 362 -5.87 5.22 -8.22
C MET A 362 -6.01 6.42 -9.16
N GLY A 363 -5.03 6.65 -10.04
CA GLY A 363 -5.10 7.74 -11.01
C GLY A 363 -6.29 7.60 -11.97
N THR A 364 -6.51 6.39 -12.49
CA THR A 364 -7.66 6.06 -13.34
C THR A 364 -8.98 6.18 -12.59
N PHE A 365 -9.03 5.74 -11.33
CA PHE A 365 -10.20 5.89 -10.48
C PHE A 365 -10.59 7.36 -10.29
N ILE A 366 -9.64 8.20 -9.85
CA ILE A 366 -9.86 9.65 -9.68
C ILE A 366 -10.32 10.29 -10.99
N TYR A 367 -9.71 9.90 -12.11
CA TYR A 367 -10.10 10.40 -13.43
C TYR A 367 -11.55 10.04 -13.76
N ARG A 368 -11.93 8.77 -13.64
CA ARG A 368 -13.30 8.30 -13.93
C ARG A 368 -14.33 8.95 -13.03
N THR A 369 -14.06 9.07 -11.73
CA THR A 369 -14.96 9.76 -10.79
C THR A 369 -15.08 11.24 -11.10
N ALA A 370 -14.02 11.90 -11.57
CA ALA A 370 -14.07 13.30 -11.95
C ALA A 370 -14.87 13.56 -13.23
N THR A 371 -14.88 12.59 -14.16
CA THR A 371 -15.60 12.70 -15.44
C THR A 371 -16.96 12.02 -15.44
N ALA A 372 -17.37 11.41 -14.33
CA ALA A 372 -18.63 10.70 -14.18
C ALA A 372 -19.83 11.63 -14.48
N VAL A 373 -20.77 11.12 -15.28
CA VAL A 373 -22.00 11.82 -15.67
C VAL A 373 -23.10 11.56 -14.66
N ASP A 374 -23.17 10.32 -14.19
CA ASP A 374 -24.17 9.86 -13.24
C ASP A 374 -23.54 9.00 -12.12
N GLN A 375 -24.40 8.51 -11.24
CA GLN A 375 -23.99 7.63 -10.15
C GLN A 375 -23.47 6.27 -10.67
N ASN A 376 -23.96 5.78 -11.80
CA ASN A 376 -23.55 4.48 -12.34
C ASN A 376 -22.08 4.49 -12.76
N ASP A 377 -21.62 5.58 -13.37
CA ASP A 377 -20.21 5.77 -13.74
C ASP A 377 -19.29 5.70 -12.50
N ILE A 378 -19.73 6.29 -11.38
CA ILE A 378 -19.00 6.26 -10.10
C ILE A 378 -18.96 4.83 -9.55
N LEU A 379 -20.09 4.12 -9.59
CA LEU A 379 -20.19 2.73 -9.15
C LEU A 379 -19.33 1.80 -10.03
N GLU A 380 -19.24 2.05 -11.33
CA GLU A 380 -18.33 1.31 -12.22
C GLU A 380 -16.87 1.56 -11.86
N ALA A 381 -16.50 2.83 -11.60
CA ALA A 381 -15.15 3.17 -11.15
C ALA A 381 -14.79 2.50 -9.82
N LEU A 382 -15.72 2.48 -8.86
CA LEU A 382 -15.57 1.78 -7.57
C LEU A 382 -15.46 0.26 -7.75
N SER A 383 -16.28 -0.33 -8.61
CA SER A 383 -16.24 -1.77 -8.93
C SER A 383 -14.87 -2.18 -9.50
N ALA A 384 -14.37 -1.42 -10.50
CA ALA A 384 -13.04 -1.64 -11.06
C ALA A 384 -11.94 -1.51 -9.99
N LYS A 385 -12.10 -0.55 -9.07
CA LYS A 385 -11.17 -0.35 -7.95
C LYS A 385 -11.17 -1.51 -6.97
N MET A 386 -12.35 -2.04 -6.63
CA MET A 386 -12.50 -3.23 -5.78
C MET A 386 -11.92 -4.48 -6.45
N GLN A 387 -12.10 -4.64 -7.76
CA GLN A 387 -11.53 -5.75 -8.51
C GLN A 387 -10.00 -5.71 -8.51
N HIS A 388 -9.40 -4.54 -8.81
CA HIS A 388 -7.95 -4.35 -8.69
C HIS A 388 -7.46 -4.65 -7.28
N SER A 389 -8.21 -4.17 -6.28
CA SER A 389 -7.89 -4.39 -4.87
C SER A 389 -7.82 -5.89 -4.50
N ARG A 390 -8.76 -6.70 -4.99
CA ARG A 390 -8.73 -8.16 -4.81
C ARG A 390 -7.58 -8.81 -5.57
N GLN A 391 -7.35 -8.39 -6.82
CA GLN A 391 -6.25 -8.91 -7.63
C GLN A 391 -4.88 -8.71 -6.96
N VAL A 392 -4.64 -7.55 -6.33
CA VAL A 392 -3.40 -7.29 -5.60
C VAL A 392 -3.20 -8.29 -4.44
N ALA A 393 -4.27 -8.61 -3.70
CA ALA A 393 -4.20 -9.61 -2.62
C ALA A 393 -3.95 -11.02 -3.17
N GLU A 394 -4.65 -11.41 -4.23
CA GLU A 394 -4.49 -12.71 -4.90
C GLU A 394 -3.07 -12.91 -5.46
N THR A 395 -2.53 -11.89 -6.14
CA THR A 395 -1.14 -11.93 -6.63
C THR A 395 -0.16 -12.05 -5.47
N PHE A 396 -0.37 -11.32 -4.37
CA PHE A 396 0.50 -11.43 -3.21
C PHE A 396 0.46 -12.82 -2.58
N LYS A 397 -0.72 -13.46 -2.50
CA LYS A 397 -0.86 -14.84 -2.01
C LYS A 397 -0.04 -15.83 -2.85
N GLN A 398 -0.02 -15.65 -4.17
CA GLN A 398 0.66 -16.57 -5.08
C GLN A 398 2.18 -16.43 -5.06
N THR A 399 2.70 -15.20 -5.11
CA THR A 399 4.15 -14.95 -5.27
C THR A 399 4.71 -13.93 -4.30
N GLY A 400 3.89 -13.11 -3.64
CA GLY A 400 4.34 -11.95 -2.89
C GLY A 400 5.25 -12.25 -1.70
N LEU A 401 4.98 -13.31 -0.94
CA LEU A 401 5.88 -13.72 0.15
C LEU A 401 7.23 -14.20 -0.40
N ALA A 402 7.22 -14.92 -1.52
CA ALA A 402 8.42 -15.39 -2.17
C ALA A 402 9.26 -14.23 -2.73
N GLU A 403 8.63 -13.30 -3.45
CA GLU A 403 9.25 -12.06 -3.93
C GLU A 403 9.85 -11.23 -2.77
N SER A 404 9.22 -11.25 -1.59
CA SER A 404 9.68 -10.42 -0.46
C SER A 404 10.84 -11.04 0.34
N MET A 405 10.98 -12.36 0.29
CA MET A 405 11.87 -13.13 1.18
C MET A 405 12.93 -13.96 0.46
N TYR A 406 12.65 -14.40 -0.77
CA TYR A 406 13.48 -15.36 -1.52
C TYR A 406 14.18 -14.72 -2.72
N GLU A 407 13.52 -13.78 -3.40
CA GLU A 407 14.02 -13.06 -4.59
C GLU A 407 14.48 -11.68 -4.25
#